data_AF-A0A7S2XRY3-F1
#
_entry.id   AF-A0A7S2XRY3-F1
#
_cell.length_a   1.000
_cell.length_b   1.000
_cell.length_c   1.000
_cell.angle_alpha   90.00
_cell.angle_beta   90.00
_cell.angle_gamma   90.00
#
_symmetry.space_group_name_H-M   'P 1'
#
loop_
_entity.id
_entity.type
_entity.pdbx_description
1 polymer ?
#
loop_
_entity_poly.entity_id
_entity_poly.type
_entity_poly.pdbx_seq_one_letter_code
_entity_poly.pdbx_strand_id
1 'polypeptide(L)'
;MGKKQKKSSSSSGGGGDQGHSGGGGGGALLSSSSKDSPTTFATWVEPRGSSSAFWRWWSVEREALLWLVACVIAAMVLGLGIGTGHLTGDHKNPHRTRWRRRVGRQLRRNGLLNTIFLGGNVPSLWSSSASDRKSSTASKKSSPKMFNVLREMIVREETGYVHPDLGFLDPAPSSGTGRGLGMISDKYAHCQMRCNPGILDEKEAMGDLDPLYGYVAPMDATTLLLKDFNMSVTDALEVQNKRPELFAPEEILIRVPLSIQMTRSVALDTLTQLIPGNLQNDLNDLDDACLLVLLLVHERTKGLDSRFYPYIATLPDPPTCGHSFTTLQEVYTTLASLKTLDWMDSQILEWKNPWMRANDYARKIVLNLAADYGPYITAAAFGANQAKGFAPILPSIEQSISWALCQVSSRATAGNETHGSLRLVPLVDMINHDINAGPFYEITGDEQIKLGDFENGYGETGAGAFVVRSLRHGRRKPLKKGQELLVNYNVPGYSAMDWFLSLGFIPSERRGRWTKMHGALPPMMDS
;
A
#
# COMPACT_ATOMS: atom_id res chain seq x y z
N MET A 1 -34.04 30.87 -38.78
CA MET A 1 -35.07 30.78 -37.73
C MET A 1 -34.35 30.58 -36.40
N GLY A 2 -34.44 31.36 -35.33
CA GLY A 2 -34.95 32.68 -35.01
C GLY A 2 -34.28 33.08 -33.68
N LYS A 3 -33.71 34.28 -33.60
CA LYS A 3 -33.07 34.85 -32.39
C LYS A 3 -34.13 35.19 -31.33
N LYS A 4 -33.79 35.10 -30.05
CA LYS A 4 -34.39 35.97 -29.01
C LYS A 4 -33.35 36.37 -27.95
N GLN A 5 -32.96 37.63 -28.02
CA GLN A 5 -32.46 38.43 -26.89
C GLN A 5 -33.63 38.79 -25.97
N LYS A 6 -33.35 39.01 -24.68
CA LYS A 6 -34.14 39.93 -23.85
C LYS A 6 -33.23 40.73 -22.93
N LYS A 7 -33.46 42.03 -22.96
CA LYS A 7 -32.79 43.15 -22.28
C LYS A 7 -33.76 43.71 -21.23
N SER A 8 -33.24 44.67 -20.44
CA SER A 8 -33.91 45.70 -19.61
C SER A 8 -34.49 45.26 -18.25
N SER A 9 -34.38 46.00 -17.12
CA SER A 9 -33.79 47.30 -16.80
C SER A 9 -34.05 47.70 -15.32
N SER A 10 -33.07 48.35 -14.70
CA SER A 10 -33.12 49.58 -13.86
C SER A 10 -34.07 49.79 -12.65
N SER A 11 -33.49 50.19 -11.50
CA SER A 11 -33.85 51.33 -10.60
C SER A 11 -32.89 51.32 -9.39
N SER A 12 -31.98 52.26 -9.13
CA SER A 12 -32.07 53.68 -8.70
C SER A 12 -32.58 53.91 -7.26
N GLY A 13 -31.72 54.52 -6.42
CA GLY A 13 -32.01 55.16 -5.12
C GLY A 13 -30.88 54.87 -4.11
N GLY A 14 -30.14 55.80 -3.50
CA GLY A 14 -30.25 57.26 -3.36
C GLY A 14 -30.32 57.64 -1.86
N GLY A 15 -29.42 58.51 -1.39
CA GLY A 15 -29.42 59.18 -0.06
C GLY A 15 -28.47 58.54 0.96
N GLY A 16 -27.41 59.20 1.49
CA GLY A 16 -27.43 60.40 2.36
C GLY A 16 -27.49 59.91 3.82
N ASP A 17 -26.72 60.35 4.82
CA ASP A 17 -26.02 61.61 5.06
C ASP A 17 -25.10 61.48 6.30
N GLN A 18 -24.22 62.48 6.45
CA GLN A 18 -23.52 63.08 7.63
C GLN A 18 -23.87 62.59 9.07
N GLY A 19 -23.04 62.67 10.12
CA GLY A 19 -21.80 63.40 10.43
C GLY A 19 -21.53 63.40 11.96
N HIS A 20 -20.60 64.28 12.40
CA HIS A 20 -20.19 64.66 13.79
C HIS A 20 -19.16 63.75 14.50
N SER A 21 -17.94 64.14 14.93
CA SER A 21 -17.27 65.35 15.47
C SER A 21 -17.25 65.49 17.00
N GLY A 22 -16.04 65.68 17.56
CA GLY A 22 -15.71 66.09 18.95
C GLY A 22 -14.67 65.15 19.58
N GLY A 23 -13.41 65.53 19.90
CA GLY A 23 -12.92 66.71 20.63
C GLY A 23 -13.04 66.42 22.14
N GLY A 24 -12.06 66.54 23.05
CA GLY A 24 -10.67 67.02 23.09
C GLY A 24 -10.27 67.16 24.58
N GLY A 25 -8.97 67.35 24.87
CA GLY A 25 -8.42 67.81 26.17
C GLY A 25 -8.30 66.73 27.26
N GLY A 26 -7.21 66.57 28.02
CA GLY A 26 -6.16 67.51 28.42
C GLY A 26 -6.23 67.69 29.95
N GLY A 27 -5.14 67.43 30.68
CA GLY A 27 -5.07 67.75 32.11
C GLY A 27 -4.09 66.89 32.90
N ALA A 28 -3.05 67.55 33.41
CA ALA A 28 -1.91 66.97 34.10
C ALA A 28 -1.98 67.21 35.63
N LEU A 29 -1.07 66.52 36.34
CA LEU A 29 -0.22 67.01 37.44
C LEU A 29 -0.67 66.94 38.93
N LEU A 30 0.35 66.53 39.72
CA LEU A 30 0.66 66.73 41.16
C LEU A 30 -0.01 65.79 42.19
N SER A 31 0.56 65.47 43.37
CA SER A 31 1.92 65.24 43.92
C SER A 31 1.74 64.91 45.43
N SER A 32 2.82 64.55 46.12
CA SER A 32 3.03 64.48 47.60
C SER A 32 2.69 63.12 48.24
N SER A 33 3.65 62.32 48.75
CA SER A 33 4.65 62.49 49.83
C SER A 33 4.07 62.31 51.24
N SER A 34 4.38 61.17 51.90
CA SER A 34 5.34 61.12 53.03
C SER A 34 5.27 59.81 53.83
N LYS A 35 6.47 59.21 54.06
CA LYS A 35 7.02 58.67 55.32
C LYS A 35 6.19 57.70 56.20
N ASP A 36 6.64 56.45 56.33
CA ASP A 36 7.40 55.97 57.50
C ASP A 36 7.66 54.44 57.44
N SER A 37 8.82 54.04 57.96
CA SER A 37 9.24 52.66 58.31
C SER A 37 9.71 52.71 59.78
N PRO A 38 10.07 51.62 60.49
CA PRO A 38 9.88 50.17 60.25
C PRO A 38 9.32 49.42 61.49
N THR A 39 9.00 48.13 61.38
CA THR A 39 9.34 47.14 62.43
C THR A 39 9.26 45.72 61.91
N THR A 40 10.36 45.02 62.11
CA THR A 40 10.68 43.65 61.75
C THR A 40 9.98 42.68 62.70
N PHE A 41 9.18 41.74 62.18
CA PHE A 41 8.95 40.45 62.83
C PHE A 41 8.93 39.36 61.75
N ALA A 42 10.09 38.72 61.60
CA ALA A 42 10.29 37.59 60.70
C ALA A 42 9.55 36.37 61.25
N THR A 43 8.43 36.01 60.63
CA THR A 43 7.88 34.66 60.69
C THR A 43 8.40 33.90 59.49
N TRP A 44 9.40 33.03 59.72
CA TRP A 44 9.84 32.04 58.75
C TRP A 44 8.71 31.04 58.51
N VAL A 45 7.97 31.25 57.42
CA VAL A 45 7.10 30.22 56.86
C VAL A 45 7.99 29.32 56.01
N GLU A 46 8.32 28.14 56.54
CA GLU A 46 8.99 27.09 55.78
C GLU A 46 8.13 26.71 54.56
N PRO A 47 8.68 26.73 53.33
CA PRO A 47 7.99 26.20 52.18
C PRO A 47 7.91 24.67 52.33
N ARG A 48 6.69 24.13 52.51
CA ARG A 48 6.40 22.70 52.39
C ARG A 48 6.66 22.23 50.95
N GLY A 49 7.93 21.98 50.63
CA GLY A 49 8.33 21.25 49.44
C GLY A 49 7.96 19.77 49.60
N SER A 50 6.78 19.37 49.10
CA SER A 50 6.29 17.99 49.21
C SER A 50 7.09 16.96 48.41
N SER A 51 8.04 17.41 47.58
CA SER A 51 8.94 16.53 46.83
C SER A 51 9.97 15.84 47.73
N SER A 52 10.45 16.46 48.82
CA SER A 52 11.52 15.88 49.65
C SER A 52 11.02 14.73 50.57
N ALA A 53 9.75 14.77 50.97
CA ALA A 53 9.15 13.73 51.81
C ALA A 53 8.99 12.41 51.06
N PHE A 54 8.59 12.47 49.78
CA PHE A 54 8.46 11.28 48.94
C PHE A 54 9.81 10.61 48.67
N TRP A 55 10.85 11.38 48.32
CA TRP A 55 12.17 10.82 48.07
C TRP A 55 12.80 10.22 49.33
N ARG A 56 12.56 10.84 50.49
CA ARG A 56 13.01 10.31 51.78
C ARG A 56 12.26 9.01 52.14
N TRP A 57 10.94 8.98 51.99
CA TRP A 57 10.13 7.76 52.18
C TRP A 57 10.58 6.64 51.23
N TRP A 58 10.77 6.95 49.94
CA TRP A 58 11.25 6.00 48.93
C TRP A 58 12.64 5.44 49.26
N SER A 59 13.55 6.27 49.79
CA SER A 59 14.88 5.81 50.19
C SER A 59 14.86 4.87 51.39
N VAL A 60 13.91 5.06 52.31
CA VAL A 60 13.75 4.23 53.52
C VAL A 60 13.05 2.90 53.19
N GLU A 61 12.02 2.94 52.34
CA GLU A 61 11.21 1.76 52.01
C GLU A 61 11.73 0.97 50.79
N ARG A 62 12.87 1.38 50.21
CA ARG A 62 13.43 0.74 49.01
C ARG A 62 13.66 -0.76 49.21
N GLU A 63 14.10 -1.18 50.38
CA GLU A 63 14.35 -2.59 50.67
C GLU A 63 13.06 -3.41 50.70
N ALA A 64 12.00 -2.89 51.32
CA ALA A 64 10.69 -3.55 51.35
C ALA A 64 10.09 -3.67 49.94
N LEU A 65 10.20 -2.62 49.12
CA LEU A 65 9.74 -2.62 47.74
C LEU A 65 10.54 -3.60 46.86
N LEU A 66 11.86 -3.68 47.03
CA LEU A 66 12.70 -4.65 46.32
C LEU A 66 12.36 -6.09 46.70
N TRP A 67 12.07 -6.36 47.98
CA TRP A 67 11.59 -7.66 48.44
C TRP A 67 10.25 -8.03 47.83
N LEU A 68 9.31 -7.09 47.78
CA LEU A 68 7.99 -7.33 47.19
C LEU A 68 8.09 -7.63 45.70
N VAL A 69 8.92 -6.88 44.97
CA VAL A 69 9.23 -7.15 43.55
C VAL A 69 9.91 -8.51 43.37
N ALA A 70 10.86 -8.87 44.23
CA ALA A 70 11.53 -10.17 44.19
C ALA A 70 10.55 -11.33 44.41
N CYS A 71 9.64 -11.20 45.37
CA CYS A 71 8.58 -12.19 45.63
C CYS A 71 7.64 -12.35 44.44
N VAL A 72 7.24 -11.26 43.79
CA VAL A 72 6.38 -11.30 42.59
C VAL A 72 7.10 -12.01 41.44
N ILE A 73 8.38 -11.67 41.20
CA ILE A 73 9.19 -12.33 40.16
C ILE A 73 9.33 -13.83 40.47
N ALA A 74 9.64 -14.19 41.70
CA ALA A 74 9.77 -15.59 42.11
C ALA A 74 8.46 -16.37 41.92
N ALA A 75 7.32 -15.78 42.29
CA ALA A 75 6.00 -16.38 42.07
C ALA A 75 5.68 -16.55 40.58
N MET A 76 6.03 -15.57 39.74
CA MET A 76 5.86 -15.68 38.28
C MET A 76 6.73 -16.78 37.68
N VAL A 77 8.00 -16.90 38.12
CA VAL A 77 8.91 -17.96 37.66
C VAL A 77 8.43 -19.34 38.07
N LEU A 78 7.99 -19.51 39.33
CA LEU A 78 7.42 -20.76 39.82
C LEU A 78 6.12 -21.11 39.09
N GLY A 79 5.22 -20.14 38.93
CA GLY A 79 3.97 -20.32 38.20
C GLY A 79 4.21 -20.70 36.73
N LEU A 80 5.22 -20.11 36.08
CA LEU A 80 5.63 -20.48 34.73
C LEU A 80 6.23 -21.88 34.68
N GLY A 81 7.11 -22.24 35.62
CA GLY A 81 7.72 -23.56 35.69
C GLY A 81 6.71 -24.69 35.91
N ILE A 82 5.71 -24.46 36.77
CA ILE A 82 4.59 -25.40 37.01
C ILE A 82 3.64 -25.41 35.81
N GLY A 83 3.24 -24.24 35.30
CA GLY A 83 2.29 -24.10 34.19
C GLY A 83 2.81 -24.67 32.87
N THR A 84 4.12 -24.55 32.61
CA THR A 84 4.76 -25.15 31.44
C THR A 84 5.03 -26.65 31.60
N GLY A 85 4.93 -27.18 32.82
CA GLY A 85 5.18 -28.60 33.13
C GLY A 85 6.67 -28.94 33.23
N HIS A 86 7.53 -27.92 33.33
CA HIS A 86 8.97 -28.09 33.45
C HIS A 86 9.33 -28.60 34.85
N LEU A 87 8.71 -28.04 35.89
CA LEU A 87 8.93 -28.44 37.29
C LEU A 87 8.14 -29.70 37.69
N THR A 88 7.08 -30.05 36.97
CA THR A 88 6.26 -31.25 37.28
C THR A 88 6.69 -32.50 36.50
N GLY A 89 7.72 -32.42 35.64
CA GLY A 89 8.17 -33.54 34.80
C GLY A 89 7.24 -33.91 33.63
N ASP A 90 6.11 -33.21 33.48
CA ASP A 90 5.08 -33.48 32.47
C ASP A 90 5.52 -33.17 31.02
N HIS A 91 6.66 -32.51 30.83
CA HIS A 91 7.18 -32.17 29.50
C HIS A 91 7.49 -33.41 28.62
N LYS A 92 7.60 -34.61 29.22
CA LYS A 92 7.86 -35.87 28.50
C LYS A 92 6.61 -36.51 27.89
N ASN A 93 5.40 -36.06 28.20
CA ASN A 93 4.16 -36.68 27.71
C ASN A 93 3.46 -35.82 26.63
N PRO A 94 3.61 -36.14 25.33
CA PRO A 94 3.19 -35.25 24.24
C PRO A 94 1.68 -35.05 24.12
N HIS A 95 0.86 -35.96 24.66
CA HIS A 95 -0.60 -35.87 24.56
C HIS A 95 -1.23 -34.91 25.59
N ARG A 96 -0.60 -34.64 26.74
CA ARG A 96 -1.12 -33.72 27.77
C ARG A 96 -0.68 -32.26 27.63
N THR A 97 0.15 -31.93 26.63
CA THR A 97 0.87 -30.64 26.55
C THR A 97 0.38 -29.67 25.46
N ARG A 98 -0.70 -29.97 24.72
CA ARG A 98 -1.16 -29.11 23.59
C ARG A 98 -1.54 -27.68 24.03
N TRP A 99 -2.30 -27.53 25.11
CA TRP A 99 -2.69 -26.22 25.62
C TRP A 99 -1.50 -25.47 26.25
N ARG A 100 -0.61 -26.17 26.96
CA ARG A 100 0.62 -25.62 27.55
C ARG A 100 1.58 -25.07 26.48
N ARG A 101 1.72 -25.76 25.34
CA ARG A 101 2.49 -25.25 24.17
C ARG A 101 1.84 -24.04 23.51
N ARG A 102 0.51 -23.90 23.58
CA ARG A 102 -0.21 -22.72 23.09
C ARG A 102 0.03 -21.52 24.02
N VAL A 103 -0.08 -21.71 25.34
CA VAL A 103 0.21 -20.68 26.35
C VAL A 103 1.68 -20.24 26.28
N GLY A 104 2.63 -21.18 26.20
CA GLY A 104 4.05 -20.85 26.05
C GLY A 104 4.39 -20.09 24.76
N ARG A 105 3.66 -20.34 23.66
CA ARG A 105 3.79 -19.55 22.42
C ARG A 105 3.19 -18.15 22.54
N GLN A 106 2.09 -17.99 23.27
CA GLN A 106 1.49 -16.68 23.52
C GLN A 106 2.35 -15.83 24.48
N LEU A 107 2.94 -16.44 25.51
CA LEU A 107 3.86 -15.74 26.43
C LEU A 107 5.14 -15.29 25.73
N ARG A 108 5.73 -16.11 24.84
CA ARG A 108 6.89 -15.72 24.02
C ARG A 108 6.58 -14.61 22.99
N ARG A 109 5.30 -14.39 22.67
CA ARG A 109 4.86 -13.28 21.80
C ARG A 109 4.67 -11.98 22.58
N ASN A 110 4.65 -12.00 23.91
CA ASN A 110 4.54 -10.80 24.71
C ASN A 110 5.93 -10.13 24.85
N GLY A 111 6.09 -8.97 24.23
CA GLY A 111 7.37 -8.26 24.15
C GLY A 111 7.98 -7.93 25.52
N LEU A 112 7.15 -7.67 26.53
CA LEU A 112 7.62 -7.34 27.89
C LEU A 112 8.35 -8.52 28.56
N LEU A 113 7.78 -9.73 28.44
CA LEU A 113 8.37 -10.94 29.01
C LEU A 113 9.63 -11.37 28.25
N ASN A 114 9.69 -11.11 26.95
CA ASN A 114 10.86 -11.40 26.14
C ASN A 114 12.07 -10.55 26.57
N THR A 115 11.83 -9.27 26.89
CA THR A 115 12.85 -8.35 27.43
C THR A 115 13.32 -8.77 28.83
N ILE A 116 12.43 -9.27 29.69
CA ILE A 116 12.76 -9.66 31.07
C ILE A 116 13.50 -11.01 31.13
N PHE A 117 13.10 -12.00 30.32
CA PHE A 117 13.57 -13.39 30.48
C PHE A 117 14.66 -13.85 29.52
N LEU A 118 14.82 -13.21 28.35
CA LEU A 118 15.73 -13.68 27.31
C LEU A 118 16.95 -12.77 27.09
N GLY A 119 17.24 -11.87 28.03
CA GLY A 119 18.52 -11.16 28.10
C GLY A 119 18.81 -10.24 26.92
N GLY A 120 17.78 -9.75 26.23
CA GLY A 120 17.95 -8.74 25.18
C GLY A 120 18.46 -7.44 25.78
N ASN A 121 19.60 -6.94 25.27
CA ASN A 121 20.24 -5.70 25.69
C ASN A 121 19.22 -4.56 25.92
N VAL A 122 19.14 -4.08 27.15
CA VAL A 122 18.31 -2.94 27.54
C VAL A 122 18.91 -1.68 26.90
N PRO A 123 18.20 -0.92 26.03
CA PRO A 123 18.67 0.40 25.63
C PRO A 123 18.66 1.30 26.87
N SER A 124 19.78 1.94 27.17
CA SER A 124 19.96 2.84 28.30
C SER A 124 18.84 3.89 28.35
N LEU A 125 18.00 3.84 29.38
CA LEU A 125 16.81 4.68 29.50
C LEU A 125 17.15 6.12 30.00
N TRP A 126 18.42 6.46 30.20
CA TRP A 126 18.88 7.71 30.86
C TRP A 126 20.10 8.36 30.17
N SER A 127 20.10 8.48 28.85
CA SER A 127 21.03 9.40 28.16
C SER A 127 20.25 10.47 27.39
N SER A 128 20.04 11.58 28.08
CA SER A 128 19.64 12.86 27.50
C SER A 128 20.92 13.58 27.07
N SER A 129 21.27 13.50 25.79
CA SER A 129 22.13 14.49 25.14
C SER A 129 21.74 14.62 23.69
N ALA A 130 21.37 15.85 23.35
CA ALA A 130 20.98 16.28 22.02
C ALA A 130 22.20 16.36 21.11
N SER A 131 22.27 15.49 20.11
CA SER A 131 22.84 15.72 18.77
C SER A 131 22.86 14.38 18.03
N ASP A 132 22.52 14.40 16.75
CA ASP A 132 22.61 13.28 15.81
C ASP A 132 21.68 12.07 16.01
N ARG A 133 20.38 12.33 16.09
CA ARG A 133 19.41 11.40 15.48
C ARG A 133 19.47 11.56 13.96
N LYS A 134 20.37 10.84 13.30
CA LYS A 134 20.11 10.39 11.93
C LYS A 134 18.81 9.59 12.01
N SER A 135 17.72 10.19 11.54
CA SER A 135 16.43 9.54 11.48
C SER A 135 16.56 8.30 10.60
N SER A 136 16.67 7.12 11.22
CA SER A 136 16.34 5.87 10.56
C SER A 136 14.81 5.79 10.45
N THR A 137 14.23 6.72 9.71
CA THR A 137 12.94 6.56 9.02
C THR A 137 13.12 5.56 7.88
N ALA A 138 13.69 4.39 8.20
CA ALA A 138 13.51 3.21 7.37
C ALA A 138 12.01 2.89 7.46
N SER A 139 11.24 3.58 6.59
CA SER A 139 9.88 3.26 6.18
C SER A 139 9.73 1.76 6.34
N LYS A 140 8.77 1.30 7.15
CA LYS A 140 8.48 -0.12 7.34
C LYS A 140 8.37 -0.74 5.95
N LYS A 141 9.48 -1.31 5.49
CA LYS A 141 9.55 -1.82 4.13
C LYS A 141 8.58 -2.99 4.10
N SER A 142 7.69 -3.00 3.11
CA SER A 142 6.85 -4.13 2.78
C SER A 142 7.76 -5.35 2.74
N SER A 143 7.74 -6.13 3.81
CA SER A 143 8.77 -7.14 4.01
C SER A 143 8.60 -8.22 2.93
N PRO A 144 9.68 -8.84 2.43
CA PRO A 144 9.57 -10.02 1.56
C PRO A 144 8.63 -11.11 2.14
N LYS A 145 8.47 -11.14 3.47
CA LYS A 145 7.51 -12.02 4.16
C LYS A 145 6.06 -11.69 3.81
N MET A 146 5.70 -10.42 3.66
CA MET A 146 4.33 -10.02 3.29
C MET A 146 3.99 -10.36 1.85
N PHE A 147 4.94 -10.18 0.93
CA PHE A 147 4.80 -10.70 -0.42
C PHE A 147 4.55 -12.21 -0.41
N ASN A 148 5.32 -12.99 0.36
CA ASN A 148 5.13 -14.45 0.43
C ASN A 148 3.74 -14.82 0.99
N VAL A 149 3.25 -14.12 2.01
CA VAL A 149 1.89 -14.36 2.54
C VAL A 149 0.83 -14.01 1.50
N LEU A 150 0.98 -12.89 0.79
CA LEU A 150 0.03 -12.48 -0.25
C LEU A 150 0.02 -13.46 -1.43
N ARG A 151 1.20 -13.92 -1.86
CA ARG A 151 1.36 -14.99 -2.85
C ARG A 151 0.64 -16.27 -2.42
N GLU A 152 0.87 -16.72 -1.19
CA GLU A 152 0.21 -17.91 -0.65
C GLU A 152 -1.31 -17.74 -0.55
N MET A 153 -1.78 -16.53 -0.22
CA MET A 153 -3.21 -16.20 -0.22
C MET A 153 -3.81 -16.37 -1.61
N ILE A 154 -3.15 -15.85 -2.66
CA ILE A 154 -3.60 -15.98 -4.05
C ILE A 154 -3.61 -17.45 -4.50
N VAL A 155 -2.52 -18.18 -4.29
CA VAL A 155 -2.36 -19.57 -4.78
C VAL A 155 -3.34 -20.55 -4.11
N ARG A 156 -3.89 -20.20 -2.95
CA ARG A 156 -4.90 -21.02 -2.25
C ARG A 156 -6.31 -20.84 -2.77
N GLU A 157 -6.58 -19.75 -3.49
CA GLU A 157 -7.88 -19.52 -4.09
C GLU A 157 -8.09 -20.41 -5.31
N GLU A 158 -9.33 -20.77 -5.56
CA GLU A 158 -9.71 -21.47 -6.78
C GLU A 158 -9.32 -20.61 -7.97
N THR A 159 -8.53 -21.19 -8.89
CA THR A 159 -7.94 -20.52 -10.07
C THR A 159 -6.80 -19.52 -9.83
N GLY A 160 -6.38 -19.29 -8.58
CA GLY A 160 -5.31 -18.35 -8.28
C GLY A 160 -3.92 -18.89 -8.62
N TYR A 161 -3.07 -18.05 -9.19
CA TYR A 161 -1.72 -18.46 -9.61
C TYR A 161 -0.70 -17.34 -9.44
N VAL A 162 0.49 -17.69 -8.94
CA VAL A 162 1.66 -16.80 -8.93
C VAL A 162 2.88 -17.66 -9.26
N HIS A 163 3.62 -17.26 -10.30
CA HIS A 163 4.78 -18.00 -10.75
C HIS A 163 5.81 -18.15 -9.62
N PRO A 164 6.35 -19.37 -9.38
CA PRO A 164 7.14 -19.63 -8.19
C PRO A 164 8.47 -18.87 -8.09
N ASP A 165 9.01 -18.45 -9.23
CA ASP A 165 10.23 -17.64 -9.31
C ASP A 165 9.99 -16.13 -9.20
N LEU A 166 8.73 -15.68 -9.14
CA LEU A 166 8.45 -14.27 -8.84
C LEU A 166 8.72 -13.99 -7.36
N GLY A 167 9.37 -12.86 -7.13
CA GLY A 167 9.69 -12.36 -5.81
C GLY A 167 9.85 -10.85 -5.77
N PHE A 168 10.17 -10.37 -4.57
CA PHE A 168 10.41 -8.95 -4.32
C PHE A 168 11.85 -8.57 -4.69
N LEU A 169 12.03 -7.51 -5.47
CA LEU A 169 13.34 -6.91 -5.76
C LEU A 169 13.56 -5.71 -4.82
N ASP A 170 14.66 -5.71 -4.07
CA ASP A 170 15.11 -4.57 -3.23
C ASP A 170 16.62 -4.35 -3.43
N PRO A 171 17.04 -3.27 -4.10
CA PRO A 171 16.21 -2.27 -4.78
C PRO A 171 15.62 -2.80 -6.10
N ALA A 172 14.55 -2.16 -6.59
CA ALA A 172 14.06 -2.42 -7.94
C ALA A 172 14.98 -1.78 -9.01
N PRO A 173 15.22 -2.46 -10.15
CA PRO A 173 16.01 -1.92 -11.24
C PRO A 173 15.48 -0.61 -11.85
N SER A 174 14.16 -0.36 -11.86
CA SER A 174 13.58 0.84 -12.46
C SER A 174 13.84 2.11 -11.62
N SER A 175 15.03 2.72 -11.80
CA SER A 175 15.48 4.12 -11.62
C SER A 175 14.95 5.05 -10.51
N GLY A 176 14.22 4.58 -9.50
CA GLY A 176 13.80 5.43 -8.37
C GLY A 176 12.66 4.90 -7.51
N THR A 177 11.92 3.89 -7.96
CA THR A 177 10.99 3.17 -7.08
C THR A 177 11.84 2.29 -6.15
N GLY A 178 11.72 2.46 -4.84
CA GLY A 178 12.54 1.68 -3.91
C GLY A 178 12.25 0.17 -3.92
N ARG A 179 11.32 -0.32 -4.75
CA ARG A 179 10.67 -1.63 -4.70
C ARG A 179 10.00 -2.00 -6.03
N GLY A 180 9.94 -3.30 -6.33
CA GLY A 180 9.34 -3.85 -7.55
C GLY A 180 9.23 -5.38 -7.49
N LEU A 181 8.37 -5.96 -8.33
CA LEU A 181 8.24 -7.42 -8.47
C LEU A 181 9.08 -7.90 -9.66
N GLY A 182 9.78 -9.01 -9.50
CA GLY A 182 10.58 -9.57 -10.58
C GLY A 182 11.06 -10.98 -10.32
N MET A 183 11.87 -11.51 -11.24
CA MET A 183 12.36 -12.88 -11.14
C MET A 183 13.51 -12.95 -10.12
N ILE A 184 13.32 -13.76 -9.08
CA ILE A 184 14.36 -14.02 -8.06
C ILE A 184 15.17 -15.29 -8.35
N SER A 185 14.74 -16.07 -9.34
CA SER A 185 15.33 -17.33 -9.76
C SER A 185 15.31 -17.45 -11.29
N ASP A 186 16.29 -18.16 -11.85
CA ASP A 186 16.44 -18.35 -13.29
C ASP A 186 15.66 -19.56 -13.83
N LYS A 187 14.94 -20.32 -13.00
CA LYS A 187 14.25 -21.54 -13.47
C LYS A 187 13.25 -21.20 -14.57
N TYR A 188 12.51 -20.10 -14.45
CA TYR A 188 11.63 -19.57 -15.50
C TYR A 188 12.37 -19.26 -16.79
N ALA A 189 13.48 -18.51 -16.70
CA ALA A 189 14.28 -18.16 -17.87
C ALA A 189 14.86 -19.40 -18.56
N HIS A 190 15.34 -20.37 -17.77
CA HIS A 190 15.83 -21.64 -18.29
C HIS A 190 14.72 -22.49 -18.89
N CYS A 191 13.51 -22.49 -18.32
CA CYS A 191 12.32 -23.11 -18.88
C CYS A 191 12.01 -22.47 -20.24
N GLN A 192 11.82 -21.16 -20.30
CA GLN A 192 11.51 -20.43 -21.54
C GLN A 192 12.54 -20.57 -22.66
N MET A 193 13.83 -20.72 -22.31
CA MET A 193 14.89 -20.87 -23.31
C MET A 193 15.07 -22.32 -23.78
N ARG A 194 14.59 -23.32 -23.01
CA ARG A 194 14.84 -24.75 -23.27
C ARG A 194 13.57 -25.55 -23.57
N CYS A 195 12.47 -25.21 -22.91
CA CYS A 195 11.11 -25.52 -23.32
C CYS A 195 10.76 -24.52 -24.42
N ASN A 196 10.52 -24.98 -25.64
CA ASN A 196 10.40 -24.10 -26.80
C ASN A 196 9.22 -23.12 -26.65
N PRO A 197 9.43 -21.79 -26.74
CA PRO A 197 8.36 -20.85 -26.96
C PRO A 197 8.10 -20.83 -28.47
N GLY A 198 7.26 -21.74 -28.92
CA GLY A 198 6.82 -21.78 -30.32
C GLY A 198 6.10 -23.07 -30.63
N ILE A 199 4.98 -22.94 -31.32
CA ILE A 199 4.27 -24.07 -31.94
C ILE A 199 5.27 -24.74 -32.90
N LEU A 200 5.25 -26.07 -33.04
CA LEU A 200 6.19 -26.80 -33.92
C LEU A 200 6.27 -26.16 -35.32
N ASP A 201 5.13 -25.68 -35.83
CA ASP A 201 4.94 -24.98 -37.10
C ASP A 201 5.73 -23.65 -37.20
N GLU A 202 5.93 -22.91 -36.10
CA GLU A 202 6.73 -21.68 -36.08
C GLU A 202 8.24 -21.96 -36.17
N LYS A 203 8.66 -23.14 -35.68
CA LYS A 203 10.03 -23.63 -35.90
C LYS A 203 10.23 -24.15 -37.31
N GLU A 204 9.23 -24.78 -37.91
CA GLU A 204 9.29 -25.21 -39.32
C GLU A 204 9.31 -23.99 -40.26
N ALA A 205 8.51 -22.95 -40.00
CA ALA A 205 8.50 -21.72 -40.80
C ALA A 205 9.76 -20.85 -40.65
N MET A 206 10.45 -20.89 -39.50
CA MET A 206 11.72 -20.18 -39.29
C MET A 206 12.97 -21.01 -39.63
N GLY A 207 12.84 -22.33 -39.70
CA GLY A 207 13.88 -23.23 -40.20
C GLY A 207 14.11 -23.11 -41.72
N ASP A 208 13.11 -22.59 -42.45
CA ASP A 208 13.14 -22.43 -43.91
C ASP A 208 13.74 -21.10 -44.41
N LEU A 209 14.29 -20.26 -43.53
CA LEU A 209 14.88 -18.97 -43.92
C LEU A 209 16.30 -18.75 -43.37
N ASP A 210 17.25 -19.55 -43.87
CA ASP A 210 18.55 -19.07 -44.41
C ASP A 210 19.11 -20.11 -45.43
N PRO A 211 19.85 -19.73 -46.49
CA PRO A 211 19.37 -19.92 -47.85
C PRO A 211 20.31 -20.77 -48.73
N LEU A 212 21.06 -21.73 -48.17
CA LEU A 212 22.20 -22.31 -48.92
C LEU A 212 22.40 -23.82 -48.93
N TYR A 213 21.53 -24.66 -48.37
CA TYR A 213 21.72 -26.11 -48.41
C TYR A 213 20.47 -26.91 -48.80
N GLY A 214 20.36 -27.18 -50.11
CA GLY A 214 20.12 -28.53 -50.65
C GLY A 214 18.89 -29.32 -50.18
N TYR A 215 17.75 -29.00 -50.78
CA TYR A 215 16.61 -29.85 -51.17
C TYR A 215 16.75 -31.39 -50.94
N VAL A 216 16.01 -31.92 -49.95
CA VAL A 216 15.47 -33.30 -49.97
C VAL A 216 14.03 -33.26 -49.42
N ALA A 217 13.11 -33.87 -50.16
CA ALA A 217 11.65 -33.87 -49.94
C ALA A 217 11.21 -34.55 -48.62
N PRO A 218 9.99 -34.25 -48.11
CA PRO A 218 9.58 -34.61 -46.75
C PRO A 218 9.13 -36.07 -46.63
N MET A 219 9.54 -36.72 -45.53
CA MET A 219 8.95 -37.97 -45.05
C MET A 219 8.14 -37.71 -43.77
N ASP A 220 6.97 -38.33 -43.73
CA ASP A 220 5.88 -38.19 -42.77
C ASP A 220 6.28 -38.58 -41.32
N ALA A 221 6.28 -37.59 -40.43
CA ALA A 221 6.66 -37.67 -39.01
C ALA A 221 5.80 -38.65 -38.18
N THR A 222 4.64 -39.06 -38.70
CA THR A 222 3.75 -40.03 -38.05
C THR A 222 4.37 -41.44 -37.98
N THR A 223 5.32 -41.75 -38.87
CA THR A 223 5.92 -43.09 -38.97
C THR A 223 7.06 -43.33 -37.97
N LEU A 224 7.67 -42.26 -37.45
CA LEU A 224 8.81 -42.35 -36.51
C LEU A 224 8.37 -42.54 -35.05
N LEU A 225 7.19 -42.04 -34.66
CA LEU A 225 6.68 -42.19 -33.28
C LEU A 225 6.09 -43.57 -32.98
N LEU A 226 5.65 -44.31 -34.00
CA LEU A 226 5.01 -45.63 -33.82
C LEU A 226 6.02 -46.78 -33.65
N LYS A 227 7.29 -46.59 -34.02
CA LYS A 227 8.25 -47.70 -34.08
C LYS A 227 9.01 -47.95 -32.79
N ASP A 228 9.13 -46.95 -31.91
CA ASP A 228 10.00 -47.04 -30.74
C ASP A 228 9.27 -47.33 -29.41
N PHE A 229 7.94 -47.18 -29.35
CA PHE A 229 7.21 -47.27 -28.08
C PHE A 229 6.13 -48.35 -27.98
N ASN A 230 5.86 -49.11 -29.04
CA ASN A 230 4.85 -50.19 -29.05
C ASN A 230 3.51 -49.78 -28.41
N MET A 231 3.15 -48.49 -28.51
CA MET A 231 1.92 -47.91 -28.00
C MET A 231 0.85 -48.02 -29.07
N SER A 232 -0.37 -48.42 -28.68
CA SER A 232 -1.49 -48.43 -29.61
C SER A 232 -1.88 -46.99 -29.97
N VAL A 233 -2.31 -46.76 -31.22
CA VAL A 233 -2.81 -45.46 -31.69
C VAL A 233 -3.94 -44.94 -30.80
N THR A 234 -4.72 -45.85 -30.23
CA THR A 234 -5.78 -45.58 -29.25
C THR A 234 -5.25 -45.05 -27.91
N ASP A 235 -4.12 -45.56 -27.40
CA ASP A 235 -3.51 -45.05 -26.16
C ASP A 235 -2.87 -43.67 -26.34
N ALA A 236 -2.29 -43.42 -27.51
CA ALA A 236 -1.76 -42.10 -27.86
C ALA A 236 -2.88 -41.04 -27.91
N LEU A 237 -4.02 -41.38 -28.52
CA LEU A 237 -5.20 -40.52 -28.56
C LEU A 237 -5.89 -40.38 -27.19
N GLU A 238 -5.85 -41.40 -26.33
CA GLU A 238 -6.44 -41.33 -24.99
C GLU A 238 -5.57 -40.52 -24.01
N VAL A 239 -4.24 -40.57 -24.13
CA VAL A 239 -3.31 -39.69 -23.38
C VAL A 239 -3.42 -38.24 -23.84
N GLN A 240 -3.67 -38.01 -25.13
CA GLN A 240 -3.92 -36.67 -25.69
C GLN A 240 -5.28 -36.12 -25.26
N ASN A 241 -6.31 -36.97 -25.13
CA ASN A 241 -7.65 -36.58 -24.69
C ASN A 241 -7.82 -36.50 -23.15
N LYS A 242 -6.88 -37.02 -22.34
CA LYS A 242 -6.91 -36.96 -20.85
C LYS A 242 -6.08 -35.84 -20.22
N ARG A 243 -5.49 -34.92 -21.00
CA ARG A 243 -4.83 -33.71 -20.47
C ARG A 243 -5.57 -32.44 -20.89
N PRO A 244 -6.63 -32.03 -20.17
CA PRO A 244 -7.22 -30.70 -20.34
C PRO A 244 -6.43 -29.67 -19.53
N GLU A 245 -5.10 -29.66 -19.66
CA GLU A 245 -4.26 -28.54 -19.20
C GLU A 245 -3.50 -28.03 -20.42
N LEU A 246 -4.26 -27.46 -21.35
CA LEU A 246 -3.78 -26.83 -22.58
C LEU A 246 -3.19 -25.44 -22.28
N PHE A 247 -2.34 -25.33 -21.27
CA PHE A 247 -1.51 -24.15 -21.05
C PHE A 247 -0.08 -24.63 -20.88
N ALA A 248 0.88 -24.03 -21.58
CA ALA A 248 2.24 -24.06 -21.04
C ALA A 248 2.22 -23.21 -19.75
N PRO A 249 2.67 -23.72 -18.59
CA PRO A 249 2.81 -22.98 -17.31
C PRO A 249 3.76 -21.76 -17.36
N GLU A 250 4.01 -21.28 -18.56
CA GLU A 250 5.10 -20.46 -19.04
C GLU A 250 4.61 -19.08 -19.52
N GLU A 251 3.29 -18.85 -19.63
CA GLU A 251 2.76 -17.59 -20.18
C GLU A 251 2.23 -16.61 -19.13
N ILE A 252 1.67 -17.14 -18.05
CA ILE A 252 1.05 -16.35 -16.99
C ILE A 252 1.96 -16.33 -15.80
N LEU A 253 2.22 -15.12 -15.33
CA LEU A 253 3.06 -14.90 -14.18
C LEU A 253 2.23 -14.69 -12.92
N ILE A 254 1.08 -14.04 -13.05
CA ILE A 254 0.16 -13.77 -11.95
C ILE A 254 -1.27 -13.92 -12.47
N ARG A 255 -2.13 -14.60 -11.72
CA ARG A 255 -3.58 -14.61 -11.85
C ARG A 255 -4.21 -14.39 -10.49
N VAL A 256 -4.96 -13.31 -10.35
CA VAL A 256 -5.62 -12.88 -9.11
C VAL A 256 -7.13 -13.09 -9.26
N PRO A 257 -7.71 -14.12 -8.61
CA PRO A 257 -9.15 -14.39 -8.67
C PRO A 257 -9.98 -13.24 -8.11
N LEU A 258 -11.24 -13.16 -8.53
CA LEU A 258 -12.16 -12.12 -8.08
C LEU A 258 -12.39 -12.15 -6.55
N SER A 259 -12.38 -13.34 -5.94
CA SER A 259 -12.65 -13.57 -4.50
C SER A 259 -11.74 -12.79 -3.54
N ILE A 260 -10.52 -12.49 -3.97
CA ILE A 260 -9.50 -11.78 -3.17
C ILE A 260 -9.31 -10.32 -3.57
N GLN A 261 -10.02 -9.84 -4.59
CA GLN A 261 -10.01 -8.43 -4.96
C GLN A 261 -10.88 -7.62 -3.99
N MET A 262 -10.63 -6.32 -3.92
CA MET A 262 -11.57 -5.37 -3.30
C MET A 262 -12.41 -4.78 -4.42
N THR A 263 -13.71 -5.09 -4.41
CA THR A 263 -14.68 -4.74 -5.44
C THR A 263 -15.80 -3.88 -4.88
N ARG A 264 -16.65 -3.35 -5.76
CA ARG A 264 -17.89 -2.65 -5.37
C ARG A 264 -18.79 -3.54 -4.50
N SER A 265 -19.01 -4.79 -4.91
CA SER A 265 -19.85 -5.74 -4.17
C SER A 265 -19.31 -5.99 -2.76
N VAL A 266 -18.02 -6.29 -2.63
CA VAL A 266 -17.38 -6.48 -1.32
C VAL A 266 -17.48 -5.22 -0.46
N ALA A 267 -17.33 -4.03 -1.05
CA ALA A 267 -17.48 -2.77 -0.34
C ALA A 267 -18.91 -2.59 0.18
N LEU A 268 -19.92 -2.75 -0.66
CA LEU A 268 -21.32 -2.60 -0.27
C LEU A 268 -21.73 -3.66 0.76
N ASP A 269 -21.41 -4.93 0.55
CA ASP A 269 -21.72 -6.02 1.48
C ASP A 269 -21.13 -5.78 2.87
N THR A 270 -19.92 -5.20 2.92
CA THR A 270 -19.24 -4.90 4.19
C THR A 270 -19.81 -3.63 4.84
N LEU A 271 -19.93 -2.55 4.07
CA LEU A 271 -20.24 -1.21 4.59
C LEU A 271 -21.72 -1.06 4.98
N THR A 272 -22.65 -1.70 4.26
CA THR A 272 -24.08 -1.69 4.60
C THR A 272 -24.38 -2.32 5.96
N GLN A 273 -23.57 -3.26 6.42
CA GLN A 273 -23.69 -3.87 7.75
C GLN A 273 -23.25 -2.92 8.89
N LEU A 274 -22.44 -1.92 8.56
CA LEU A 274 -21.85 -0.98 9.52
C LEU A 274 -22.60 0.35 9.56
N ILE A 275 -23.12 0.78 8.40
CA ILE A 275 -23.73 2.08 8.18
C ILE A 275 -25.24 1.97 8.44
N PRO A 276 -25.83 2.90 9.21
CA PRO A 276 -27.26 2.86 9.53
C PRO A 276 -28.12 3.00 8.28
N GLY A 277 -29.31 2.39 8.32
CA GLY A 277 -30.20 2.27 7.16
C GLY A 277 -30.53 3.58 6.43
N ASN A 278 -30.57 4.71 7.14
CA ASN A 278 -30.84 6.02 6.54
C ASN A 278 -29.74 6.52 5.60
N LEU A 279 -28.50 6.01 5.73
CA LEU A 279 -27.35 6.38 4.89
C LEU A 279 -27.00 5.30 3.85
N GLN A 280 -27.72 4.17 3.83
CA GLN A 280 -27.43 3.09 2.90
C GLN A 280 -27.81 3.43 1.46
N ASN A 281 -28.83 4.26 1.25
CA ASN A 281 -29.16 4.75 -0.09
C ASN A 281 -28.03 5.63 -0.64
N ASP A 282 -27.57 6.59 0.16
CA ASP A 282 -26.44 7.46 -0.21
C ASP A 282 -25.16 6.67 -0.48
N LEU A 283 -24.93 5.58 0.26
CA LEU A 283 -23.80 4.68 0.04
C LEU A 283 -23.86 4.00 -1.34
N ASN A 284 -25.05 3.60 -1.81
CA ASN A 284 -25.22 3.00 -3.13
C ASN A 284 -25.01 4.01 -4.27
N ASP A 285 -25.23 5.30 -4.01
CA ASP A 285 -25.01 6.37 -4.98
C ASP A 285 -23.53 6.78 -5.11
N LEU A 286 -22.66 6.31 -4.20
CA LEU A 286 -21.22 6.53 -4.31
C LEU A 286 -20.62 5.78 -5.51
N ASP A 287 -19.65 6.45 -6.14
CA ASP A 287 -18.80 5.82 -7.14
C ASP A 287 -17.91 4.74 -6.52
N ASP A 288 -17.37 3.86 -7.38
CA ASP A 288 -16.55 2.74 -6.95
C ASP A 288 -15.28 3.20 -6.22
N ALA A 289 -14.72 4.35 -6.60
CA ALA A 289 -13.52 4.88 -5.96
C ALA A 289 -13.80 5.23 -4.49
N CYS A 290 -14.88 5.96 -4.20
CA CYS A 290 -15.29 6.32 -2.84
C CYS A 290 -15.62 5.09 -1.99
N LEU A 291 -16.31 4.10 -2.57
CA LEU A 291 -16.59 2.84 -1.88
C LEU A 291 -15.32 2.07 -1.51
N LEU A 292 -14.37 1.97 -2.45
CA LEU A 292 -13.07 1.34 -2.18
C LEU A 292 -12.28 2.10 -1.11
N VAL A 293 -12.35 3.43 -1.09
CA VAL A 293 -11.72 4.25 -0.03
C VAL A 293 -12.28 3.90 1.33
N LEU A 294 -13.61 3.87 1.48
CA LEU A 294 -14.27 3.55 2.74
C LEU A 294 -13.96 2.11 3.18
N LEU A 295 -14.03 1.13 2.26
CA LEU A 295 -13.68 -0.26 2.53
C LEU A 295 -12.22 -0.41 2.97
N LEU A 296 -11.29 0.26 2.27
CA LEU A 296 -9.86 0.18 2.57
C LEU A 296 -9.53 0.79 3.94
N VAL A 297 -10.18 1.90 4.30
CA VAL A 297 -10.07 2.46 5.66
C VAL A 297 -10.59 1.46 6.69
N HIS A 298 -11.81 0.95 6.50
CA HIS A 298 -12.40 -0.02 7.43
C HIS A 298 -11.49 -1.24 7.64
N GLU A 299 -11.06 -1.88 6.56
CA GLU A 299 -10.19 -3.07 6.61
C GLU A 299 -8.82 -2.75 7.21
N ARG A 300 -8.25 -1.56 6.94
CA ARG A 300 -7.01 -1.14 7.60
C ARG A 300 -7.18 -1.01 9.11
N THR A 301 -8.31 -0.46 9.57
CA THR A 301 -8.56 -0.29 11.01
C THR A 301 -8.76 -1.61 11.75
N LYS A 302 -9.28 -2.64 11.09
CA LYS A 302 -9.36 -4.02 11.63
C LYS A 302 -7.98 -4.64 11.88
N GLY A 303 -6.93 -4.14 11.22
CA GLY A 303 -5.57 -4.65 11.41
C GLY A 303 -5.51 -6.14 11.11
N LEU A 304 -4.98 -6.94 12.04
CA LEU A 304 -4.81 -8.39 11.85
C LEU A 304 -6.12 -9.17 11.67
N ASP A 305 -7.26 -8.58 12.03
CA ASP A 305 -8.58 -9.19 11.87
C ASP A 305 -9.18 -8.94 10.47
N SER A 306 -8.50 -8.16 9.62
CA SER A 306 -8.86 -7.98 8.22
C SER A 306 -8.39 -9.15 7.37
N ARG A 307 -9.27 -9.66 6.50
CA ARG A 307 -8.90 -10.65 5.48
C ARG A 307 -7.91 -10.08 4.46
N PHE A 308 -7.96 -8.76 4.24
CA PHE A 308 -7.07 -8.03 3.34
C PHE A 308 -5.80 -7.52 4.03
N TYR A 309 -5.58 -7.82 5.31
CA TYR A 309 -4.40 -7.36 6.03
C TYR A 309 -3.08 -7.68 5.32
N PRO A 310 -2.85 -8.88 4.75
CA PRO A 310 -1.62 -9.16 4.03
C PRO A 310 -1.38 -8.20 2.87
N TYR A 311 -2.43 -7.84 2.12
CA TYR A 311 -2.36 -6.86 1.06
C TYR A 311 -2.13 -5.45 1.60
N ILE A 312 -2.90 -5.00 2.59
CA ILE A 312 -2.78 -3.67 3.19
C ILE A 312 -1.37 -3.45 3.77
N ALA A 313 -0.76 -4.47 4.35
CA ALA A 313 0.60 -4.42 4.89
C ALA A 313 1.70 -4.28 3.81
N THR A 314 1.36 -4.47 2.53
CA THR A 314 2.28 -4.21 1.40
C THR A 314 2.19 -2.77 0.87
N LEU A 315 1.10 -2.06 1.18
CA LEU A 315 0.87 -0.69 0.71
C LEU A 315 1.84 0.29 1.38
N PRO A 316 2.28 1.35 0.68
CA PRO A 316 3.21 2.32 1.22
C PRO A 316 2.56 3.18 2.32
N ASP A 317 3.28 3.39 3.43
CA ASP A 317 2.80 4.20 4.56
C ASP A 317 2.62 5.68 4.17
N PRO A 318 3.62 6.39 3.61
CA PRO A 318 3.35 7.60 2.86
C PRO A 318 2.85 7.19 1.46
N PRO A 319 1.62 7.53 1.07
CA PRO A 319 1.11 7.14 -0.23
C PRO A 319 1.74 8.03 -1.32
N THR A 320 1.85 7.53 -2.54
CA THR A 320 2.71 8.13 -3.58
C THR A 320 2.01 9.18 -4.45
N CYS A 321 0.68 9.24 -4.49
CA CYS A 321 -0.05 10.17 -5.36
C CYS A 321 0.31 11.65 -5.11
N GLY A 322 0.18 12.47 -6.15
CA GLY A 322 0.56 13.90 -6.13
C GLY A 322 -0.34 14.80 -5.29
N HIS A 323 -1.45 14.28 -4.75
CA HIS A 323 -2.35 15.00 -3.84
C HIS A 323 -2.30 14.49 -2.38
N SER A 324 -1.24 13.76 -2.02
CA SER A 324 -1.03 13.32 -0.64
C SER A 324 -0.82 14.50 0.30
N PHE A 325 -1.59 14.55 1.40
CA PHE A 325 -1.50 15.66 2.36
C PHE A 325 -0.16 15.70 3.11
N THR A 326 0.53 14.56 3.18
CA THR A 326 1.84 14.48 3.83
C THR A 326 2.94 15.14 3.00
N THR A 327 2.79 15.15 1.67
CA THR A 327 3.80 15.70 0.74
C THR A 327 3.40 17.06 0.17
N LEU A 328 2.21 17.58 0.51
CA LEU A 328 1.66 18.82 -0.05
C LEU A 328 2.65 20.00 0.01
N GLN A 329 3.28 20.22 1.17
CA GLN A 329 4.23 21.32 1.37
C GLN A 329 5.51 21.11 0.55
N GLU A 330 6.00 19.87 0.46
CA GLU A 330 7.18 19.52 -0.32
C GLU A 330 6.93 19.72 -1.82
N VAL A 331 5.77 19.28 -2.31
CA VAL A 331 5.35 19.48 -3.70
C VAL A 331 5.18 20.96 -4.01
N TYR A 332 4.52 21.73 -3.13
CA TYR A 332 4.38 23.18 -3.31
C TYR A 332 5.73 23.88 -3.39
N THR A 333 6.64 23.56 -2.45
CA THR A 333 7.98 24.14 -2.39
C THR A 333 8.80 23.76 -3.62
N THR A 334 8.67 22.52 -4.08
CA THR A 334 9.32 22.02 -5.30
C THR A 334 8.78 22.75 -6.54
N LEU A 335 7.46 22.86 -6.71
CA LEU A 335 6.87 23.61 -7.83
C LEU A 335 7.27 25.09 -7.79
N ALA A 336 7.42 25.68 -6.61
CA ALA A 336 7.87 27.05 -6.44
C ALA A 336 9.37 27.23 -6.78
N SER A 337 10.24 26.29 -6.41
CA SER A 337 11.67 26.34 -6.75
C SER A 337 11.93 26.06 -8.23
N LEU A 338 11.12 25.19 -8.83
CA LEU A 338 11.12 24.94 -10.26
C LEU A 338 10.79 26.21 -11.07
N LYS A 339 10.02 27.15 -10.51
CA LYS A 339 9.70 28.42 -11.17
C LYS A 339 10.90 29.36 -11.35
N THR A 340 11.96 29.20 -10.56
CA THR A 340 13.15 30.05 -10.64
C THR A 340 14.17 29.55 -11.68
N LEU A 341 13.84 28.50 -12.43
CA LEU A 341 14.73 27.89 -13.41
C LEU A 341 14.33 28.36 -14.82
N ASP A 342 15.13 29.25 -15.40
CA ASP A 342 14.85 29.92 -16.70
C ASP A 342 14.66 28.98 -17.89
N TRP A 343 15.11 27.73 -17.77
CA TRP A 343 15.03 26.70 -18.83
C TRP A 343 13.82 25.78 -18.69
N MET A 344 13.01 25.94 -17.64
CA MET A 344 11.83 25.10 -17.44
C MET A 344 10.66 25.51 -18.33
N ASP A 345 10.03 24.51 -18.93
CA ASP A 345 8.87 24.66 -19.80
C ASP A 345 7.75 25.43 -19.07
N SER A 346 7.15 26.41 -19.75
CA SER A 346 6.08 27.25 -19.22
C SER A 346 4.89 26.42 -18.73
N GLN A 347 4.73 25.20 -19.25
CA GLN A 347 3.70 24.26 -18.81
C GLN A 347 3.79 23.91 -17.32
N ILE A 348 4.99 23.72 -16.74
CA ILE A 348 5.11 23.39 -15.30
C ILE A 348 4.79 24.61 -14.42
N LEU A 349 5.00 25.83 -14.93
CA LEU A 349 4.57 27.04 -14.22
C LEU A 349 3.05 27.12 -14.12
N GLU A 350 2.35 26.61 -15.12
CA GLU A 350 0.88 26.54 -15.16
C GLU A 350 0.32 25.46 -14.24
N TRP A 351 1.13 24.49 -13.80
CA TRP A 351 0.70 23.36 -12.96
C TRP A 351 0.24 23.75 -11.57
N LYS A 352 0.74 24.87 -11.02
CA LYS A 352 0.43 25.30 -9.65
C LYS A 352 -1.08 25.39 -9.41
N ASN A 353 -1.81 26.09 -10.28
CA ASN A 353 -3.23 26.35 -10.06
C ASN A 353 -4.10 25.08 -10.25
N PRO A 354 -3.96 24.29 -11.33
CA PRO A 354 -4.63 23.00 -11.47
C PRO A 354 -4.32 22.03 -10.32
N TRP A 355 -3.06 21.93 -9.89
CA TRP A 355 -2.67 21.05 -8.78
C TRP A 355 -3.30 21.49 -7.46
N MET A 356 -3.33 22.79 -7.14
CA MET A 356 -4.02 23.30 -5.95
C MET A 356 -5.52 22.98 -6.00
N ARG A 357 -6.18 23.19 -7.15
CA ARG A 357 -7.61 22.84 -7.31
C ARG A 357 -7.86 21.34 -7.13
N ALA A 358 -6.99 20.49 -7.66
CA ALA A 358 -7.09 19.04 -7.48
C ALA A 358 -6.95 18.64 -6.00
N ASN A 359 -6.00 19.25 -5.27
CA ASN A 359 -5.85 19.03 -3.84
C ASN A 359 -7.05 19.51 -3.03
N ASP A 360 -7.58 20.70 -3.33
CA ASP A 360 -8.77 21.23 -2.67
C ASP A 360 -9.99 20.33 -2.91
N TYR A 361 -10.13 19.80 -4.13
CA TYR A 361 -11.17 18.85 -4.46
C TYR A 361 -11.01 17.53 -3.71
N ALA A 362 -9.81 16.94 -3.71
CA ALA A 362 -9.51 15.75 -2.92
C ALA A 362 -9.79 15.95 -1.42
N ARG A 363 -9.45 17.14 -0.88
CA ARG A 363 -9.76 17.51 0.51
C ARG A 363 -11.25 17.59 0.78
N LYS A 364 -12.06 18.11 -0.14
CA LYS A 364 -13.53 18.11 0.01
C LYS A 364 -14.08 16.69 0.06
N ILE A 365 -13.61 15.79 -0.80
CA ILE A 365 -13.98 14.36 -0.76
C ILE A 365 -13.63 13.77 0.60
N VAL A 366 -12.40 13.95 1.07
CA VAL A 366 -11.94 13.43 2.37
C VAL A 366 -12.82 13.93 3.52
N LEU A 367 -13.11 15.23 3.56
CA LEU A 367 -13.90 15.83 4.64
C LEU A 367 -15.35 15.34 4.62
N ASN A 368 -15.96 15.24 3.45
CA ASN A 368 -17.34 14.75 3.33
C ASN A 368 -17.43 13.27 3.73
N LEU A 369 -16.55 12.41 3.19
CA LEU A 369 -16.53 10.99 3.55
C LEU A 369 -16.25 10.78 5.06
N ALA A 370 -15.36 11.59 5.65
CA ALA A 370 -15.07 11.55 7.07
C ALA A 370 -16.27 11.95 7.93
N ALA A 371 -17.01 12.98 7.53
CA ALA A 371 -18.20 13.45 8.23
C ALA A 371 -19.34 12.43 8.14
N ASP A 372 -19.62 11.93 6.95
CA ASP A 372 -20.81 11.10 6.68
C ASP A 372 -20.61 9.65 7.13
N TYR A 373 -19.40 9.09 6.93
CA TYR A 373 -19.15 7.66 7.13
C TYR A 373 -18.08 7.34 8.19
N GLY A 374 -17.22 8.31 8.53
CA GLY A 374 -16.10 8.13 9.45
C GLY A 374 -16.45 7.53 10.82
N PRO A 375 -17.53 7.96 11.49
CA PRO A 375 -17.95 7.38 12.77
C PRO A 375 -18.25 5.88 12.71
N TYR A 376 -18.76 5.38 11.58
CA TYR A 376 -19.21 3.99 11.43
C TYR A 376 -18.06 3.05 11.06
N ILE A 377 -17.19 3.48 10.14
CA ILE A 377 -16.11 2.62 9.62
C ILE A 377 -14.96 2.43 10.61
N THR A 378 -14.85 3.30 11.62
CA THR A 378 -13.77 3.27 12.63
C THR A 378 -14.20 2.71 13.98
N ALA A 379 -15.51 2.71 14.30
CA ALA A 379 -16.03 2.31 15.61
C ALA A 379 -15.60 0.88 16.02
N ALA A 380 -15.52 -0.04 15.06
CA ALA A 380 -15.10 -1.42 15.31
C ALA A 380 -13.65 -1.54 15.81
N ALA A 381 -12.76 -0.64 15.37
CA ALA A 381 -11.35 -0.66 15.73
C ALA A 381 -11.04 0.16 16.99
N PHE A 382 -11.74 1.28 17.20
CA PHE A 382 -11.57 2.09 18.40
C PHE A 382 -12.08 1.37 19.66
N GLY A 383 -13.25 0.72 19.59
CA GLY A 383 -13.79 -0.04 20.73
C GLY A 383 -12.89 -1.19 21.16
N ALA A 384 -12.30 -1.93 20.21
CA ALA A 384 -11.46 -3.09 20.50
C ALA A 384 -10.06 -2.73 21.02
N ASN A 385 -9.48 -1.61 20.57
CA ASN A 385 -8.15 -1.15 21.00
C ASN A 385 -8.22 -0.38 22.33
N GLN A 386 -9.26 0.43 22.54
CA GLN A 386 -9.49 1.12 23.80
C GLN A 386 -9.73 0.13 24.95
N ALA A 387 -10.46 -0.96 24.69
CA ALA A 387 -10.66 -2.05 25.66
C ALA A 387 -9.36 -2.79 26.05
N LYS A 388 -8.30 -2.71 25.22
CA LYS A 388 -7.00 -3.34 25.47
C LYS A 388 -5.98 -2.41 26.12
N GLY A 389 -6.34 -1.17 26.46
CA GLY A 389 -5.46 -0.22 27.14
C GLY A 389 -4.25 0.24 26.31
N PHE A 390 -4.18 -0.14 25.04
CA PHE A 390 -3.24 0.45 24.10
C PHE A 390 -3.91 1.69 23.53
N ALA A 391 -3.30 2.87 23.72
CA ALA A 391 -3.60 4.04 22.91
C ALA A 391 -2.65 4.02 21.71
N PRO A 392 -2.93 3.30 20.61
CA PRO A 392 -2.19 3.55 19.39
C PRO A 392 -2.45 5.01 19.01
N ILE A 393 -1.37 5.74 18.70
CA ILE A 393 -1.46 7.01 17.98
C ILE A 393 -1.95 6.64 16.58
N LEU A 394 -3.26 6.41 16.46
CA LEU A 394 -3.89 6.17 15.17
C LEU A 394 -3.97 7.51 14.43
N PRO A 395 -3.73 7.52 13.12
CA PRO A 395 -4.02 8.69 12.30
C PRO A 395 -5.49 9.08 12.48
N SER A 396 -5.79 10.37 12.30
CA SER A 396 -7.18 10.83 12.29
C SER A 396 -7.97 10.13 11.17
N ILE A 397 -9.29 10.18 11.23
CA ILE A 397 -10.13 9.58 10.19
C ILE A 397 -9.89 10.24 8.83
N GLU A 398 -9.72 11.56 8.80
CA GLU A 398 -9.38 12.32 7.60
C GLU A 398 -8.01 11.91 7.05
N GLN A 399 -7.01 11.68 7.91
CA GLN A 399 -5.70 11.18 7.49
C GLN A 399 -5.80 9.75 6.92
N SER A 400 -6.64 8.91 7.50
CA SER A 400 -6.87 7.54 7.04
C SER A 400 -7.58 7.51 5.68
N ILE A 401 -8.61 8.33 5.50
CA ILE A 401 -9.35 8.49 4.24
C ILE A 401 -8.46 9.14 3.18
N SER A 402 -7.68 10.16 3.52
CA SER A 402 -6.69 10.78 2.61
C SER A 402 -5.66 9.76 2.13
N TRP A 403 -5.14 8.94 3.05
CA TRP A 403 -4.24 7.84 2.68
C TRP A 403 -4.92 6.85 1.73
N ALA A 404 -6.14 6.40 2.04
CA ALA A 404 -6.86 5.42 1.23
C ALA A 404 -7.23 5.97 -0.16
N LEU A 405 -7.66 7.23 -0.24
CA LEU A 405 -7.93 7.92 -1.50
C LEU A 405 -6.70 7.92 -2.41
N CYS A 406 -5.53 8.18 -1.83
CA CYS A 406 -4.27 8.16 -2.55
C CYS A 406 -3.88 6.75 -3.02
N GLN A 407 -4.14 5.71 -2.21
CA GLN A 407 -3.93 4.32 -2.64
C GLN A 407 -4.88 3.95 -3.79
N VAL A 408 -6.18 4.23 -3.66
CA VAL A 408 -7.17 3.93 -4.70
C VAL A 408 -6.84 4.65 -6.00
N SER A 409 -6.52 5.94 -5.94
CA SER A 409 -6.14 6.75 -7.12
C SER A 409 -4.90 6.21 -7.83
N SER A 410 -3.93 5.67 -7.07
CA SER A 410 -2.64 5.21 -7.63
C SER A 410 -2.59 3.74 -8.00
N ARG A 411 -3.51 2.90 -7.50
CA ARG A 411 -3.41 1.43 -7.56
C ARG A 411 -4.66 0.74 -8.08
N ALA A 412 -5.81 1.39 -8.04
CA ALA A 412 -7.02 0.74 -8.50
C ALA A 412 -6.99 0.57 -10.02
N THR A 413 -7.44 -0.59 -10.47
CA THR A 413 -7.43 -1.02 -11.87
C THR A 413 -8.86 -1.01 -12.39
N ALA A 414 -9.04 -0.45 -13.59
CA ALA A 414 -10.33 -0.44 -14.26
C ALA A 414 -10.77 -1.86 -14.60
N GLY A 415 -12.08 -2.10 -14.58
CA GLY A 415 -12.67 -3.42 -14.71
C GLY A 415 -14.02 -3.43 -15.38
N ASN A 416 -14.54 -4.63 -15.62
CA ASN A 416 -15.91 -4.84 -16.03
C ASN A 416 -16.88 -4.33 -14.96
N GLU A 417 -17.86 -3.54 -15.39
CA GLU A 417 -18.91 -2.96 -14.54
C GLU A 417 -19.68 -4.02 -13.76
N THR A 418 -19.79 -5.25 -14.28
CA THR A 418 -20.43 -6.39 -13.58
C THR A 418 -19.83 -6.68 -12.21
N HIS A 419 -18.55 -6.37 -12.03
CA HIS A 419 -17.81 -6.60 -10.79
C HIS A 419 -17.33 -5.29 -10.15
N GLY A 420 -17.82 -4.15 -10.65
CA GLY A 420 -17.31 -2.81 -10.35
C GLY A 420 -16.32 -2.33 -11.40
N SER A 421 -16.56 -1.13 -11.90
CA SER A 421 -15.74 -0.44 -12.90
C SER A 421 -14.31 -0.15 -12.41
N LEU A 422 -14.09 -0.15 -11.09
CA LEU A 422 -12.79 0.08 -10.46
C LEU A 422 -12.58 -0.89 -9.30
N ARG A 423 -11.38 -1.49 -9.20
CA ARG A 423 -11.05 -2.51 -8.19
C ARG A 423 -9.62 -2.38 -7.66
N LEU A 424 -9.38 -2.72 -6.40
CA LEU A 424 -8.03 -2.97 -5.92
C LEU A 424 -7.71 -4.45 -6.10
N VAL A 425 -6.64 -4.74 -6.84
CA VAL A 425 -6.26 -6.08 -7.25
C VAL A 425 -4.91 -6.41 -6.60
N PRO A 426 -4.90 -7.11 -5.45
CA PRO A 426 -3.67 -7.35 -4.72
C PRO A 426 -2.60 -8.00 -5.59
N LEU A 427 -1.34 -7.61 -5.40
CA LEU A 427 -0.17 -8.07 -6.16
C LEU A 427 -0.03 -7.49 -7.56
N VAL A 428 -1.13 -7.32 -8.30
CA VAL A 428 -1.14 -6.72 -9.65
C VAL A 428 -0.73 -5.25 -9.57
N ASP A 429 -1.26 -4.53 -8.58
CA ASP A 429 -0.97 -3.12 -8.31
C ASP A 429 0.44 -2.85 -7.74
N MET A 430 1.22 -3.90 -7.49
CA MET A 430 2.61 -3.81 -7.01
C MET A 430 3.64 -3.83 -8.13
N ILE A 431 3.19 -4.09 -9.37
CA ILE A 431 4.04 -4.05 -10.54
C ILE A 431 4.40 -2.58 -10.85
N ASN A 432 5.46 -2.33 -11.62
CA ASN A 432 5.82 -0.96 -12.03
C ASN A 432 5.54 -0.73 -13.52
N HIS A 433 5.55 0.54 -13.93
CA HIS A 433 5.19 0.96 -15.28
C HIS A 433 6.34 0.83 -16.29
N ASP A 434 6.03 0.38 -17.51
CA ASP A 434 6.84 0.56 -18.71
C ASP A 434 5.92 0.67 -19.95
N ILE A 435 6.13 1.68 -20.80
CA ILE A 435 5.35 1.88 -22.04
C ILE A 435 5.41 0.69 -23.00
N ASN A 436 6.52 -0.03 -23.02
CA ASN A 436 6.72 -1.15 -23.93
C ASN A 436 6.15 -2.43 -23.36
N ALA A 437 5.69 -2.46 -22.11
CA ALA A 437 5.09 -3.63 -21.52
C ALA A 437 3.65 -3.86 -21.98
N GLY A 438 3.14 -5.07 -21.77
CA GLY A 438 1.70 -5.34 -21.91
C GLY A 438 0.88 -4.75 -20.75
N PRO A 439 -0.44 -4.57 -20.92
CA PRO A 439 -1.34 -4.17 -19.84
C PRO A 439 -1.66 -5.36 -18.91
N PHE A 440 -2.45 -5.08 -17.88
CA PHE A 440 -3.20 -6.11 -17.17
C PHE A 440 -4.40 -6.54 -18.01
N TYR A 441 -4.76 -7.81 -17.94
CA TYR A 441 -5.93 -8.34 -18.64
C TYR A 441 -6.94 -8.88 -17.63
N GLU A 442 -8.19 -8.43 -17.73
CA GLU A 442 -9.30 -9.07 -17.03
C GLU A 442 -9.83 -10.23 -17.87
N ILE A 443 -10.08 -11.36 -17.21
CA ILE A 443 -10.76 -12.53 -17.75
C ILE A 443 -12.26 -12.24 -17.77
N THR A 444 -12.88 -12.35 -18.94
CA THR A 444 -14.31 -12.10 -19.20
C THR A 444 -15.18 -13.35 -19.09
N GLY A 445 -14.62 -14.54 -19.32
CA GLY A 445 -15.32 -15.83 -19.34
C GLY A 445 -15.76 -16.32 -20.73
N ASP A 446 -15.80 -15.46 -21.75
CA ASP A 446 -16.29 -15.76 -23.12
C ASP A 446 -15.19 -16.23 -24.09
N GLU A 447 -14.26 -17.00 -23.60
CA GLU A 447 -12.89 -16.92 -24.06
C GLU A 447 -12.49 -18.22 -24.76
N GLN A 448 -12.08 -18.15 -26.04
CA GLN A 448 -11.83 -19.32 -26.89
C GLN A 448 -10.38 -19.40 -27.42
N ILE A 449 -9.84 -20.63 -27.45
CA ILE A 449 -8.49 -20.91 -27.96
C ILE A 449 -8.50 -21.01 -29.49
N LYS A 450 -7.78 -20.13 -30.19
CA LYS A 450 -7.43 -20.29 -31.61
C LYS A 450 -5.96 -19.95 -31.85
N LEU A 451 -5.22 -20.86 -32.51
CA LEU A 451 -3.85 -20.63 -33.05
C LEU A 451 -2.74 -20.33 -32.02
N GLY A 452 -2.70 -21.05 -30.89
CA GLY A 452 -1.54 -21.02 -29.95
C GLY A 452 -1.30 -19.69 -29.21
N ASP A 453 -2.01 -18.64 -29.58
CA ASP A 453 -2.34 -17.50 -28.73
C ASP A 453 -3.72 -17.74 -28.11
N PHE A 454 -3.82 -17.56 -26.79
CA PHE A 454 -5.12 -17.41 -26.17
C PHE A 454 -5.74 -16.10 -26.65
N GLU A 455 -6.86 -16.17 -27.35
CA GLU A 455 -7.92 -15.18 -27.13
C GLU A 455 -8.75 -15.64 -25.92
N ASN A 456 -8.04 -15.74 -24.80
CA ASN A 456 -8.47 -16.22 -23.48
C ASN A 456 -9.09 -17.65 -23.53
N GLY A 457 -9.05 -18.44 -22.47
CA GLY A 457 -9.51 -19.84 -22.55
C GLY A 457 -9.76 -20.43 -21.17
N TYR A 458 -10.30 -19.61 -20.29
CA TYR A 458 -10.77 -20.04 -19.00
C TYR A 458 -12.26 -20.27 -19.14
N GLY A 459 -12.74 -21.46 -18.81
CA GLY A 459 -14.19 -21.65 -18.62
C GLY A 459 -14.74 -20.59 -17.64
N GLU A 460 -16.05 -20.39 -17.68
CA GLU A 460 -16.84 -19.37 -16.97
C GLU A 460 -16.44 -19.14 -15.49
N THR A 461 -15.81 -20.11 -14.82
CA THR A 461 -15.36 -20.04 -13.43
C THR A 461 -14.26 -19.00 -13.16
N GLY A 462 -13.62 -18.46 -14.20
CA GLY A 462 -12.53 -17.49 -14.07
C GLY A 462 -12.91 -16.01 -14.22
N ALA A 463 -14.16 -15.70 -14.56
CA ALA A 463 -14.57 -14.33 -14.89
C ALA A 463 -14.28 -13.33 -13.76
N GLY A 464 -13.82 -12.14 -14.13
CA GLY A 464 -13.42 -11.08 -13.21
C GLY A 464 -12.00 -11.21 -12.63
N ALA A 465 -11.28 -12.30 -12.92
CA ALA A 465 -9.89 -12.45 -12.49
C ALA A 465 -8.94 -11.60 -13.36
N PHE A 466 -7.89 -11.04 -12.75
CA PHE A 466 -6.84 -10.33 -13.48
C PHE A 466 -5.63 -11.21 -13.73
N VAL A 467 -5.06 -11.11 -14.93
CA VAL A 467 -3.89 -11.85 -15.39
C VAL A 467 -2.78 -10.90 -15.79
N VAL A 468 -1.56 -11.27 -15.43
CA VAL A 468 -0.33 -10.60 -15.82
C VAL A 468 0.58 -11.57 -16.56
N ARG A 469 1.08 -11.12 -17.71
CA ARG A 469 2.07 -11.83 -18.55
C ARG A 469 3.30 -10.96 -18.76
N SER A 470 4.44 -11.58 -19.07
CA SER A 470 5.63 -10.83 -19.48
C SER A 470 5.58 -10.55 -20.98
N LEU A 471 4.97 -9.42 -21.34
CA LEU A 471 4.94 -8.91 -22.71
C LEU A 471 5.87 -7.70 -22.84
N ARG A 472 6.56 -7.61 -23.99
CA ARG A 472 7.33 -6.45 -24.43
C ARG A 472 7.10 -6.21 -25.92
N HIS A 473 6.69 -5.00 -26.29
CA HIS A 473 6.34 -4.62 -27.67
C HIS A 473 5.33 -5.58 -28.31
N GLY A 474 4.31 -5.97 -27.53
CA GLY A 474 3.29 -6.94 -27.96
C GLY A 474 3.78 -8.38 -28.08
N ARG A 475 5.06 -8.66 -27.86
CA ARG A 475 5.65 -10.00 -27.94
C ARG A 475 5.92 -10.58 -26.57
N ARG A 476 5.81 -11.89 -26.46
CA ARG A 476 6.22 -12.63 -25.26
C ARG A 476 7.72 -12.46 -25.06
N LYS A 477 8.13 -12.11 -23.85
CA LYS A 477 9.56 -11.96 -23.52
C LYS A 477 9.86 -12.68 -22.20
N PRO A 478 10.80 -13.64 -22.19
CA PRO A 478 11.23 -14.25 -20.94
C PRO A 478 11.89 -13.20 -20.03
N LEU A 479 11.62 -13.30 -18.73
CA LEU A 479 12.28 -12.49 -17.71
C LEU A 479 13.45 -13.29 -17.14
N LYS A 480 14.64 -12.69 -17.14
CA LYS A 480 15.84 -13.23 -16.50
C LYS A 480 15.81 -12.94 -15.00
N LYS A 481 16.54 -13.72 -14.18
CA LYS A 481 16.73 -13.36 -12.77
C LYS A 481 17.26 -11.94 -12.63
N GLY A 482 16.73 -11.23 -11.64
CA GLY A 482 17.01 -9.82 -11.38
C GLY A 482 16.26 -8.85 -12.30
N GLN A 483 15.55 -9.33 -13.33
CA GLN A 483 14.70 -8.47 -14.15
C GLN A 483 13.34 -8.26 -13.48
N GLU A 484 12.93 -7.00 -13.53
CA GLU A 484 11.64 -6.55 -13.04
C GLU A 484 10.53 -6.90 -14.03
N LEU A 485 9.43 -7.44 -13.52
CA LEU A 485 8.17 -7.53 -14.23
C LEU A 485 7.59 -6.12 -14.28
N LEU A 486 7.27 -5.64 -15.48
CA LEU A 486 6.67 -4.31 -15.70
C LEU A 486 5.42 -4.47 -16.55
N VAL A 487 4.48 -3.53 -16.42
CA VAL A 487 3.24 -3.45 -17.20
C VAL A 487 2.95 -2.01 -17.65
N ASN A 488 2.00 -1.86 -18.56
CA ASN A 488 1.64 -0.57 -19.12
C ASN A 488 0.38 0.00 -18.45
N TYR A 489 0.51 1.15 -17.77
CA TYR A 489 -0.59 1.90 -17.13
C TYR A 489 -1.16 3.01 -18.03
N ASN A 490 -0.76 3.08 -19.30
CA ASN A 490 -1.17 4.18 -20.15
C ASN A 490 -2.69 4.24 -20.28
N VAL A 491 -3.25 5.25 -19.63
CA VAL A 491 -4.60 5.70 -19.87
C VAL A 491 -4.57 6.68 -21.06
N PRO A 492 -5.31 6.41 -22.14
CA PRO A 492 -5.44 7.35 -23.25
C PRO A 492 -5.90 8.72 -22.74
N GLY A 493 -5.28 9.79 -23.24
CA GLY A 493 -5.62 11.16 -22.85
C GLY A 493 -5.01 11.67 -21.55
N TYR A 494 -4.40 10.83 -20.70
CA TYR A 494 -3.73 11.33 -19.49
C TYR A 494 -2.55 12.26 -19.84
N SER A 495 -2.59 13.47 -19.27
CA SER A 495 -1.49 14.44 -19.28
C SER A 495 -0.42 14.07 -18.26
N ALA A 496 0.75 14.69 -18.34
CA ALA A 496 1.79 14.52 -17.31
C ALA A 496 1.32 14.94 -15.91
N MET A 497 0.41 15.92 -15.82
CA MET A 497 -0.20 16.32 -14.54
C MET A 497 -1.09 15.20 -13.99
N ASP A 498 -1.90 14.55 -14.83
CA ASP A 498 -2.78 13.46 -14.39
C ASP A 498 -1.96 12.28 -13.85
N TRP A 499 -0.86 11.94 -14.53
CA TRP A 499 0.11 10.95 -14.04
C TRP A 499 0.71 11.34 -12.69
N PHE A 500 1.14 12.60 -12.54
CA PHE A 500 1.68 13.07 -11.27
C PHE A 500 0.63 13.04 -10.15
N LEU A 501 -0.58 13.54 -10.41
CA LEU A 501 -1.68 13.58 -9.44
C LEU A 501 -2.11 12.19 -9.00
N SER A 502 -2.33 11.26 -9.94
CA SER A 502 -2.83 9.92 -9.64
C SER A 502 -1.73 8.98 -9.15
N LEU A 503 -0.58 8.94 -9.83
CA LEU A 503 0.44 7.90 -9.64
C LEU A 503 1.68 8.38 -8.89
N GLY A 504 1.88 9.70 -8.80
CA GLY A 504 3.02 10.28 -8.08
C GLY A 504 4.32 10.37 -8.87
N PHE A 505 4.28 10.06 -10.17
CA PHE A 505 5.45 10.13 -11.04
C PHE A 505 5.06 10.50 -12.47
N ILE A 506 6.05 10.88 -13.27
CA ILE A 506 5.86 11.24 -14.68
C ILE A 506 6.77 10.35 -15.53
N PRO A 507 6.20 9.43 -16.32
CA PRO A 507 6.98 8.53 -17.14
C PRO A 507 7.58 9.26 -18.34
N SER A 508 8.71 8.75 -18.86
CA SER A 508 9.50 9.39 -19.92
C SER A 508 8.70 9.83 -21.15
N GLU A 509 7.79 8.97 -21.59
CA GLU A 509 6.90 9.12 -22.72
C GLU A 509 5.85 10.22 -22.53
N ARG A 510 5.57 10.61 -21.28
CA ARG A 510 4.63 11.70 -20.94
C ARG A 510 5.34 13.00 -20.58
N ARG A 511 6.67 12.97 -20.42
CA ARG A 511 7.47 14.16 -20.11
C ARG A 511 7.45 15.21 -21.24
N GLY A 512 6.93 14.91 -22.43
CA GLY A 512 6.90 15.86 -23.53
C GLY A 512 8.32 16.33 -23.90
N ARG A 513 8.55 17.66 -23.94
CA ARG A 513 9.87 18.25 -24.23
C ARG A 513 10.79 18.37 -23.01
N TRP A 514 10.45 17.76 -21.87
CA TRP A 514 11.26 17.96 -20.67
C TRP A 514 12.55 17.15 -20.77
N THR A 515 13.67 17.84 -20.91
CA THR A 515 15.01 17.25 -20.85
C THR A 515 15.39 16.94 -19.41
N LYS A 516 15.78 15.70 -19.13
CA LYS A 516 16.33 15.28 -17.84
C LYS A 516 17.56 16.15 -17.54
N MET A 517 17.51 16.91 -16.44
CA MET A 517 18.72 17.53 -15.92
C MET A 517 19.69 16.45 -15.44
N HIS A 518 20.89 16.42 -16.02
CA HIS A 518 22.01 15.82 -15.32
C HIS A 518 22.29 16.72 -14.12
N GLY A 519 22.20 16.17 -12.91
CA GLY A 519 22.44 16.95 -11.69
C GLY A 519 23.78 17.67 -11.81
N ALA A 520 23.79 18.98 -11.58
CA ALA A 520 24.98 19.83 -11.64
C ALA A 520 25.99 19.54 -10.50
N LEU A 521 25.78 18.47 -9.73
CA LEU A 521 26.73 18.04 -8.73
C LEU A 521 27.66 17.02 -9.38
N PRO A 522 28.99 17.27 -9.39
CA PRO A 522 29.94 16.27 -9.85
C PRO A 522 29.71 14.98 -9.04
N PRO A 523 29.90 13.79 -9.64
CA PRO A 523 29.91 12.55 -8.89
C PRO A 523 30.84 12.77 -7.70
N MET A 524 30.35 12.57 -6.48
CA MET A 524 31.23 12.54 -5.32
C MET A 524 32.26 11.46 -5.63
N MET A 525 33.51 11.87 -5.84
CA MET A 525 34.59 10.92 -5.95
C MET A 525 34.62 10.17 -4.64
N ASP A 526 34.45 8.86 -4.71
CA ASP A 526 34.65 7.96 -3.58
C ASP A 526 36.07 8.22 -3.04
N SER A 527 36.13 8.79 -1.83
CA SER A 527 37.36 9.00 -1.07
C SER A 527 37.71 7.77 -0.24
#